data_AF-A0A844FEN0-F1
#
_entry.id   AF-A0A844FEN0-F1
#
_cell.length_a   1.000
_cell.length_b   1.000
_cell.length_c   1.000
_cell.angle_alpha   90.00
_cell.angle_beta   90.00
_cell.angle_gamma   90.00
#
_symmetry.space_group_name_H-M   'P 1'
#
loop_
_entity.id
_entity.type
_entity.pdbx_description
1 polymer ?
#
loop_
_entity_poly.entity_id
_entity_poly.type
_entity_poly.pdbx_seq_one_letter_code
_entity_poly.pdbx_strand_id
1 'polypeptide(L)'
;MAVTFKDYNFEVVTEKLKCGKYRDTVEKIIIKNNSDIKYSKDFIEGFFLFLYPGAVNKYLKFRQWSQPYYEVEKKNDRTFEFILTKPYLG
;
A
#
# COMPACT_ATOMS: atom_id res chain seq x y z
N MET A 1 -12.39 -3.34 3.31
CA MET A 1 -12.86 -4.38 2.37
C MET A 1 -11.83 -5.49 2.41
N ALA A 2 -12.17 -6.68 2.92
CA ALA A 2 -11.24 -7.80 3.00
C ALA A 2 -11.29 -8.55 1.66
N VAL A 3 -10.25 -8.41 0.84
CA VAL A 3 -10.11 -9.18 -0.40
C VAL A 3 -9.35 -10.45 -0.06
N THR A 4 -10.05 -11.58 -0.02
CA THR A 4 -9.46 -12.89 0.21
C THR A 4 -9.06 -13.49 -1.14
N PHE A 5 -7.77 -13.51 -1.46
CA PHE A 5 -7.25 -14.31 -2.58
C PHE A 5 -7.14 -15.76 -2.08
N LYS A 6 -7.97 -16.64 -2.65
CA LYS A 6 -8.19 -18.03 -2.19
C LYS A 6 -6.92 -18.87 -1.97
N ASP A 7 -5.80 -18.51 -2.59
CA ASP A 7 -4.57 -19.31 -2.54
C ASP A 7 -3.45 -18.70 -1.69
N TYR A 8 -3.59 -17.44 -1.23
CA TYR A 8 -2.46 -16.70 -0.64
C TYR A 8 -2.67 -16.21 0.81
N ASN A 9 -3.80 -16.53 1.45
CA ASN A 9 -4.16 -16.15 2.84
C ASN A 9 -3.70 -14.75 3.26
N PHE A 10 -3.87 -13.75 2.38
CA PHE A 10 -3.60 -12.36 2.71
C PHE A 10 -4.84 -11.71 3.30
N GLU A 11 -4.66 -11.01 4.42
CA GLU A 11 -5.63 -10.10 4.98
C GLU A 11 -5.18 -8.67 4.68
N VAL A 12 -6.04 -7.90 4.01
CA VAL A 12 -5.79 -6.50 3.68
C VAL A 12 -6.75 -5.63 4.49
N VAL A 13 -6.19 -4.77 5.33
CA VAL A 13 -6.93 -3.79 6.12
C VAL A 13 -6.58 -2.39 5.62
N THR A 14 -7.60 -1.62 5.24
CA THR A 14 -7.42 -0.23 4.79
C THR A 14 -8.09 0.72 5.77
N GLU A 15 -7.32 1.65 6.30
CA GLU A 15 -7.76 2.72 7.20
C GLU A 15 -7.54 4.08 6.52
N LYS A 16 -8.59 4.88 6.41
CA LYS A 16 -8.47 6.27 5.95
C LYS A 16 -8.00 7.13 7.12
N LEU A 17 -6.80 7.69 7.03
CA LEU A 17 -6.19 8.40 8.15
C LEU A 17 -6.65 9.85 8.28
N LYS A 18 -6.75 10.60 7.17
CA LYS A 18 -7.38 11.95 7.03
C LYS A 18 -6.98 12.60 5.70
N CYS A 19 -7.70 13.67 5.32
CA CYS A 19 -7.29 14.62 4.29
C CYS A 19 -6.02 15.36 4.75
N GLY A 20 -4.90 15.21 4.03
CA GLY A 20 -3.69 16.01 4.24
C GLY A 20 -3.93 17.51 3.94
N LYS A 21 -2.88 18.34 4.11
CA LYS A 21 -2.86 19.69 3.50
C LYS A 21 -3.22 19.51 2.02
N TYR A 22 -4.17 20.29 1.52
CA TYR A 22 -4.68 20.26 0.14
C TYR A 22 -5.69 19.16 -0.24
N ARG A 23 -6.47 18.59 0.70
CA ARG A 23 -7.49 17.55 0.42
C ARG A 23 -6.92 16.21 -0.09
N ASP A 24 -5.60 16.02 -0.02
CA ASP A 24 -4.95 14.75 -0.35
C ASP A 24 -5.53 13.62 0.51
N THR A 25 -5.90 12.50 -0.10
CA THR A 25 -6.40 11.35 0.65
C THR A 25 -5.23 10.48 1.08
N VAL A 26 -5.05 10.30 2.39
CA VAL A 26 -4.05 9.39 2.95
C VAL A 26 -4.73 8.12 3.47
N GLU A 27 -4.31 6.98 2.93
CA GLU A 27 -4.78 5.65 3.28
C GLU A 27 -3.62 4.84 3.88
N LYS A 28 -3.84 4.27 5.06
CA LYS A 28 -2.97 3.26 5.64
C LYS A 28 -3.50 1.89 5.24
N ILE A 29 -2.63 1.09 4.63
CA ILE A 29 -2.97 -0.21 4.07
C ILE A 29 -2.04 -1.23 4.73
N ILE A 30 -2.62 -2.11 5.53
CA ILE A 30 -1.90 -3.18 6.22
C ILE A 30 -2.16 -4.47 5.46
N ILE A 31 -1.08 -5.09 4.97
CA ILE A 31 -1.12 -6.40 4.33
C ILE A 31 -0.51 -7.39 5.30
N LYS A 32 -1.35 -8.29 5.82
CA LYS A 32 -0.93 -9.40 6.69
C LYS A 32 -0.95 -10.69 5.89
N ASN A 33 0.16 -11.40 5.93
CA ASN A 33 0.33 -12.73 5.40
C ASN A 33 0.01 -13.76 6.49
N ASN A 34 -1.13 -14.42 6.36
CA ASN A 34 -1.56 -15.49 7.26
C ASN A 34 -1.17 -16.88 6.73
N SER A 35 -0.43 -16.98 5.62
CA SER A 35 0.17 -18.24 5.15
C SER A 35 1.40 -18.62 5.97
N ASP A 36 1.74 -19.91 5.96
CA ASP A 36 3.01 -20.40 6.52
C ASP A 36 4.23 -19.94 5.70
N ILE A 37 4.03 -19.71 4.41
CA ILE A 37 5.04 -19.23 3.45
C ILE A 37 5.36 -17.76 3.73
N LYS A 38 6.65 -17.41 3.87
CA LYS A 38 7.12 -16.02 3.96
C LYS A 38 7.37 -15.47 2.55
N TYR A 39 6.88 -14.26 2.26
CA TYR A 39 7.11 -13.58 0.99
C TYR A 39 8.16 -12.47 1.12
N SER A 40 8.89 -12.23 0.04
CA SER A 40 9.85 -11.11 -0.02
C SER A 40 9.11 -9.77 -0.02
N LYS A 41 9.84 -8.71 0.33
CA LYS A 41 9.33 -7.33 0.25
C LYS A 41 8.86 -7.00 -1.18
N ASP A 42 9.64 -7.39 -2.19
CA ASP A 42 9.32 -7.12 -3.60
C ASP A 42 8.02 -7.78 -4.05
N PHE A 43 7.76 -9.00 -3.59
CA PHE A 43 6.49 -9.68 -3.87
C PHE A 43 5.30 -8.93 -3.26
N ILE A 44 5.44 -8.50 -2.01
CA ILE A 44 4.37 -7.77 -1.31
C ILE A 44 4.17 -6.37 -1.89
N GLU A 45 5.23 -5.69 -2.32
CA GLU A 45 5.11 -4.44 -3.09
C GLU A 45 4.41 -4.66 -4.43
N GLY A 46 4.74 -5.72 -5.16
CA GLY A 46 4.04 -6.09 -6.40
C GLY A 46 2.56 -6.37 -6.16
N PHE A 47 2.22 -7.09 -5.09
CA PHE A 47 0.83 -7.33 -4.68
C PHE A 47 0.11 -6.04 -4.31
N PHE A 48 0.76 -5.14 -3.57
CA PHE A 48 0.20 -3.83 -3.27
C PHE A 48 -0.08 -3.01 -4.55
N LEU A 49 0.86 -2.98 -5.50
CA LEU A 49 0.70 -2.27 -6.78
C LEU A 49 -0.43 -2.86 -7.64
N PHE A 50 -0.68 -4.16 -7.55
CA PHE A 50 -1.83 -4.79 -8.17
C PHE A 50 -3.16 -4.28 -7.59
N LEU A 51 -3.22 -4.08 -6.27
CA LEU A 51 -4.41 -3.54 -5.59
C LEU A 51 -4.59 -2.03 -5.79
N TYR A 52 -3.50 -1.29 -5.97
CA TYR A 52 -3.49 0.16 -6.08
C TYR A 52 -2.69 0.61 -7.32
N PRO A 53 -3.25 0.40 -8.53
CA PRO A 53 -2.55 0.70 -9.77
C PRO A 53 -2.25 2.20 -9.88
N GLY A 54 -1.11 2.54 -10.48
CA GLY A 54 -0.65 3.92 -10.66
C GLY A 54 -0.01 4.55 -9.43
N ALA A 55 0.04 3.86 -8.28
CA ALA A 55 0.84 4.27 -7.14
C ALA A 55 2.33 4.06 -7.43
N VAL A 56 3.17 5.01 -7.04
CA VAL A 56 4.62 4.95 -7.23
C VAL A 56 5.35 5.10 -5.89
N ASN A 57 6.48 4.42 -5.74
CA ASN A 57 7.26 4.52 -4.52
C ASN A 57 7.72 5.96 -4.28
N LYS A 58 7.50 6.51 -3.08
CA LYS A 58 7.81 7.92 -2.74
C LYS A 58 9.28 8.29 -3.02
N TYR A 59 10.19 7.34 -2.90
CA TYR A 59 11.62 7.58 -3.06
C TYR A 59 12.10 7.59 -4.52
N LEU A 60 11.20 7.40 -5.50
CA LEU A 60 11.53 7.53 -6.92
C LEU A 60 11.78 9.00 -7.29
N LYS A 61 12.97 9.28 -7.84
CA LYS A 61 13.40 10.65 -8.21
C LYS A 61 12.52 11.34 -9.26
N PHE A 62 11.87 10.58 -10.14
CA PHE A 62 11.07 11.11 -11.25
C PHE A 62 9.56 11.07 -11.00
N ARG A 63 9.16 10.99 -9.73
CA ARG A 63 7.76 10.97 -9.34
C ARG A 63 7.08 12.29 -9.71
N GLN A 64 5.94 12.22 -10.39
CA GLN A 64 5.13 13.41 -10.62
C GLN A 64 4.37 13.79 -9.33
N TRP A 65 4.10 15.09 -9.17
CA TRP A 65 3.41 15.61 -7.99
C TRP A 65 1.92 15.22 -7.94
N SER A 66 1.32 15.00 -9.10
CA SER A 66 -0.06 14.56 -9.29
C SER A 66 -0.26 13.05 -9.15
N GLN A 67 0.83 12.28 -9.05
CA GLN A 67 0.75 10.82 -9.00
C GLN A 67 0.52 10.32 -7.56
N PRO A 68 -0.38 9.35 -7.37
CA PRO A 68 -0.47 8.61 -6.12
C PRO A 68 0.88 8.01 -5.77
N TYR A 69 1.25 8.05 -4.50
CA TYR A 69 2.52 7.51 -4.06
C TYR A 69 2.41 6.76 -2.76
N TYR A 70 3.28 5.78 -2.58
CA TYR A 70 3.29 4.98 -1.37
C TYR A 70 4.65 4.98 -0.68
N GLU A 71 4.58 4.78 0.63
CA GLU A 71 5.71 4.43 1.49
C GLU A 71 5.43 3.05 2.07
N VAL A 72 6.44 2.20 2.14
CA VAL A 72 6.30 0.86 2.72
C VAL A 72 7.20 0.71 3.93
N GLU A 73 6.61 0.26 5.02
CA GLU A 73 7.29 -0.06 6.26
C GLU A 73 7.03 -1.54 6.59
N LYS A 74 8.09 -2.35 6.61
CA LYS A 74 7.99 -3.75 7.05
C LYS A 74 7.94 -3.77 8.58
N LYS A 75 6.76 -4.07 9.15
CA LYS A 75 6.61 -4.18 10.61
C LYS A 75 7.18 -5.50 11.14
N ASN A 76 6.98 -6.59 10.40
CA ASN A 76 7.60 -7.90 10.66
C ASN A 76 7.63 -8.75 9.38
N ASP A 77 8.08 -10.01 9.46
CA ASP A 77 8.17 -10.93 8.30
C ASP A 77 6.84 -11.24 7.60
N ARG A 78 5.71 -10.95 8.23
CA ARG A 78 4.36 -11.28 7.77
C ARG A 78 3.42 -10.08 7.71
N THR A 79 3.82 -8.92 8.21
CA THR A 79 2.99 -7.71 8.23
C THR A 79 3.75 -6.57 7.59
N PHE A 80 3.14 -6.03 6.53
CA PHE A 80 3.64 -4.91 5.77
C PHE A 80 2.64 -3.77 5.88
N GLU A 81 3.13 -2.59 6.23
CA GLU A 81 2.33 -1.37 6.29
C GLU A 81 2.69 -0.49 5.10
N PHE A 82 1.68 -0.07 4.37
CA PHE A 82 1.78 0.85 3.26
C PHE A 82 1.03 2.12 3.60
N ILE A 83 1.67 3.27 3.40
CA ILE A 83 1.03 4.58 3.48
C ILE A 83 0.86 5.08 2.05
N LEU A 84 -0.37 5.05 1.54
CA LEU A 84 -0.73 5.53 0.22
C LEU A 84 -1.26 6.96 0.32
N THR A 85 -0.60 7.89 -0.34
CA THR A 85 -1.09 9.26 -0.53
C THR A 85 -1.61 9.42 -1.94
N LYS A 86 -2.88 9.85 -2.06
CA LYS A 86 -3.53 10.20 -3.32
C LYS A 86 -3.64 11.74 -3.37
N PRO A 87 -2.86 12.42 -4.22
CA PRO A 87 -2.94 13.86 -4.38
C PRO A 87 -4.35 14.29 -4.80
N TYR A 88 -4.84 15.40 -4.25
CA TYR A 88 -6.07 16.02 -4.72
C TYR A 88 -5.81 16.68 -6.08
N LEU A 89 -6.40 16.10 -7.13
CA LEU A 89 -6.48 16.72 -8.45
C LEU A 89 -7.70 17.62 -8.40
N GLY A 90 -7.47 18.94 -8.38
CA GLY A 90 -8.45 20.03 -8.30
C GLY A 90 -9.84 19.73 -8.83
#